data_AF-A0A0R2QXF0-F1
#
_entry.id   AF-A0A0R2QXF0-F1
#
_cell.length_a   1.000
_cell.length_b   1.000
_cell.length_c   1.000
_cell.angle_alpha   90.00
_cell.angle_beta   90.00
_cell.angle_gamma   90.00
#
_symmetry.space_group_name_H-M   'P 1'
#
loop_
_entity.id
_entity.type
_entity.pdbx_description
1 polymer ?
#
loop_
_entity_poly.entity_id
_entity_poly.type
_entity_poly.pdbx_seq_one_letter_code
_entity_poly.pdbx_strand_id
1 'polypeptide(L)'
;GVISATIFSLGITFLFTGCSSTNITTSPSNNHELQKFSSLLIGEFSSKDQAEEDSSYFNIYLSMSRIWENDKEAIWLYVEQAMDERKDKPYRQRVYKLGNPQKNVFTSDIYTIRNQELFIGLQNDKTKKDSLIPSMIELKEGCTVTMKKMIGLYSGGTDTDKCPSNLRGASFATTKITLKENTLESWDQGFDKNGVQVWGATKGGYRFVRIKN
;
A
#
# COMPACT_ATOMS: atom_id res chain seq x y z
N GLY A 1 40.02 -25.47 74.13
CA GLY A 1 40.72 -25.08 72.89
C GLY A 1 39.79 -25.33 71.74
N VAL A 2 39.61 -24.32 70.90
CA VAL A 2 38.54 -24.12 69.91
C VAL A 2 38.39 -25.29 68.92
N ILE A 3 37.18 -25.83 68.75
CA ILE A 3 36.79 -26.67 67.60
C ILE A 3 35.80 -25.84 66.78
N SER A 4 36.27 -25.30 65.66
CA SER A 4 35.48 -24.51 64.71
C SER A 4 34.79 -25.47 63.75
N ALA A 5 33.45 -25.49 63.76
CA ALA A 5 32.64 -26.28 62.84
C ALA A 5 32.45 -25.49 61.53
N THR A 6 32.95 -26.05 60.42
CA THR A 6 32.84 -25.49 59.08
C THR A 6 31.45 -25.77 58.52
N ILE A 7 30.65 -24.72 58.29
CA ILE A 7 29.34 -24.79 57.63
C ILE A 7 29.58 -24.80 56.11
N PHE A 8 29.30 -25.91 55.46
CA PHE A 8 29.16 -25.99 53.99
C PHE A 8 27.80 -25.43 53.59
N SER A 9 27.78 -24.27 52.91
CA SER A 9 26.57 -23.73 52.30
C SER A 9 26.47 -24.21 50.85
N LEU A 10 25.42 -24.97 50.56
CA LEU A 10 25.12 -25.55 49.25
C LEU A 10 24.51 -24.46 48.35
N GLY A 11 25.24 -24.02 47.33
CA GLY A 11 24.73 -23.11 46.30
C GLY A 11 23.74 -23.81 45.38
N ILE A 12 22.47 -23.41 45.41
CA ILE A 12 21.44 -23.86 44.46
C ILE A 12 21.48 -22.93 43.24
N THR A 13 22.02 -23.43 42.13
CA THR A 13 22.00 -22.74 40.84
C THR A 13 20.68 -23.01 40.12
N PHE A 14 19.78 -22.03 40.10
CA PHE A 14 18.57 -22.08 39.26
C PHE A 14 18.95 -21.88 37.79
N LEU A 15 18.86 -22.96 37.00
CA LEU A 15 18.93 -22.90 35.54
C LEU A 15 17.60 -22.40 34.99
N PHE A 16 17.52 -21.12 34.65
CA PHE A 16 16.41 -20.57 33.87
C PHE A 16 16.55 -21.03 32.41
N THR A 17 15.79 -22.04 32.02
CA THR A 17 15.59 -22.42 30.62
C THR A 17 14.66 -21.39 29.95
N GLY A 18 15.26 -20.39 29.32
CA GLY A 18 14.54 -19.44 28.48
C GLY A 18 13.99 -20.14 27.23
N CYS A 19 12.69 -20.41 27.19
CA CYS A 19 11.99 -20.77 25.95
C CYS A 19 11.98 -19.55 25.03
N SER A 20 12.89 -19.51 24.06
CA SER A 20 12.84 -18.52 22.98
C SER A 20 11.70 -18.90 22.04
N SER A 21 10.57 -18.21 22.15
CA SER A 21 9.50 -18.27 21.17
C SER A 21 10.02 -17.67 19.87
N THR A 22 10.40 -18.51 18.91
CA THR A 22 10.70 -18.07 17.56
C THR A 22 9.39 -17.58 16.93
N ASN A 23 9.22 -16.26 16.85
CA ASN A 23 8.19 -15.67 16.01
C ASN A 23 8.52 -16.05 14.56
N ILE A 24 7.85 -17.07 14.03
CA ILE A 24 7.96 -17.45 12.62
C ILE A 24 7.26 -16.34 11.82
N THR A 25 8.02 -15.34 11.40
CA THR A 25 7.57 -14.36 10.41
C THR A 25 7.38 -15.10 9.10
N THR A 26 6.13 -15.33 8.70
CA THR A 26 5.81 -15.94 7.41
C THR A 26 6.20 -14.93 6.31
N SER A 27 7.16 -15.32 5.46
CA SER A 27 7.56 -14.51 4.30
C SER A 27 6.29 -14.12 3.48
N PRO A 28 6.14 -12.86 3.06
CA PRO A 28 4.98 -12.38 2.27
C PRO A 28 4.65 -13.22 1.04
N SER A 29 5.66 -13.80 0.39
CA SER A 29 5.46 -14.77 -0.69
C SER A 29 4.58 -15.96 -0.29
N ASN A 30 4.66 -16.41 0.96
CA ASN A 30 3.88 -17.52 1.52
C ASN A 30 2.61 -17.07 2.28
N ASN A 31 2.36 -15.77 2.39
CA ASN A 31 1.16 -15.26 3.04
C ASN A 31 -0.02 -15.28 2.05
N HIS A 32 -0.81 -16.35 2.11
CA HIS A 32 -1.98 -16.55 1.23
C HIS A 32 -2.99 -15.40 1.28
N GLU A 33 -3.19 -14.78 2.46
CA GLU A 33 -4.13 -13.66 2.61
C GLU A 33 -3.62 -12.41 1.90
N LEU A 34 -2.32 -12.14 1.97
CA LEU A 34 -1.68 -11.04 1.25
C LEU A 34 -1.68 -11.28 -0.27
N GLN A 35 -1.47 -12.53 -0.71
CA GLN A 35 -1.58 -12.91 -2.13
C GLN A 35 -3.02 -12.72 -2.66
N LYS A 36 -4.02 -13.09 -1.86
CA LYS A 36 -5.43 -12.82 -2.22
C LYS A 36 -5.72 -11.32 -2.27
N PHE A 37 -5.22 -10.55 -1.31
CA PHE A 37 -5.39 -9.10 -1.33
C PHE A 37 -4.72 -8.45 -2.55
N SER A 38 -3.50 -8.87 -2.89
CA SER A 38 -2.76 -8.33 -4.04
C SER A 38 -3.42 -8.67 -5.38
N SER A 39 -3.99 -9.86 -5.54
CA SER A 39 -4.68 -10.24 -6.77
C SER A 39 -5.93 -9.39 -7.05
N LEU A 40 -6.58 -8.87 -6.00
CA LEU A 40 -7.68 -7.92 -6.16
C LEU A 40 -7.22 -6.55 -6.66
N LEU A 41 -5.97 -6.16 -6.41
CA LEU A 41 -5.42 -4.89 -6.85
C LEU A 41 -4.81 -4.96 -8.25
N ILE A 42 -4.19 -6.08 -8.61
CA ILE A 42 -3.50 -6.26 -9.90
C ILE A 42 -4.53 -6.31 -11.02
N GLY A 43 -4.30 -5.54 -12.09
CA GLY A 43 -5.15 -5.50 -13.28
C GLY A 43 -5.29 -4.08 -13.84
N GLU A 44 -6.18 -3.94 -14.80
CA GLU A 44 -6.59 -2.66 -15.38
C GLU A 44 -8.05 -2.37 -15.00
N PHE A 45 -8.33 -1.11 -14.66
CA PHE A 45 -9.63 -0.66 -14.19
C PHE A 45 -10.01 0.67 -14.86
N SER A 46 -11.30 0.94 -14.92
CA SER A 46 -11.85 2.17 -15.50
C SER A 46 -12.97 2.74 -14.63
N SER A 47 -13.06 4.08 -14.57
CA SER A 47 -14.21 4.79 -13.99
C SER A 47 -15.23 5.23 -15.04
N LYS A 48 -15.24 4.60 -16.23
CA LYS A 48 -16.12 4.94 -17.35
C LYS A 48 -17.60 4.98 -16.95
N ASP A 49 -18.11 3.91 -16.33
CA ASP A 49 -19.52 3.82 -15.93
C ASP A 49 -19.92 4.98 -15.00
N GLN A 50 -19.03 5.40 -14.09
CA GLN A 50 -19.26 6.55 -13.21
C GLN A 50 -19.28 7.88 -13.99
N ALA A 51 -18.36 8.05 -14.94
CA ALA A 51 -18.27 9.28 -15.73
C ALA A 51 -19.43 9.44 -16.71
N GLU A 52 -20.00 8.32 -17.20
CA GLU A 52 -21.23 8.31 -18.00
C GLU A 52 -22.48 8.64 -17.16
N GLU A 53 -22.49 8.22 -15.89
CA GLU A 53 -23.58 8.53 -14.94
C GLU A 53 -23.53 9.97 -14.42
N ASP A 54 -22.35 10.48 -14.05
CA ASP A 54 -22.14 11.83 -13.52
C ASP A 54 -20.94 12.50 -14.21
N SER A 55 -21.25 13.46 -15.09
CA SER A 55 -20.26 14.21 -15.88
C SER A 55 -19.31 15.09 -15.07
N SER A 56 -19.49 15.19 -13.74
CA SER A 56 -18.49 15.82 -12.85
C SER A 56 -17.29 14.91 -12.54
N TYR A 57 -17.38 13.63 -12.88
CA TYR A 57 -16.27 12.69 -12.86
C TYR A 57 -15.68 12.51 -14.26
N PHE A 58 -14.36 12.40 -14.33
CA PHE A 58 -13.67 12.03 -15.56
C PHE A 58 -13.62 10.51 -15.73
N ASN A 59 -13.54 10.04 -16.97
CA ASN A 59 -13.19 8.64 -17.25
C ASN A 59 -11.68 8.45 -17.03
N ILE A 60 -11.34 7.83 -15.90
CA ILE A 60 -9.97 7.57 -15.48
C ILE A 60 -9.66 6.09 -15.68
N TYR A 61 -8.51 5.84 -16.30
CA TYR A 61 -7.88 4.54 -16.40
C TYR A 61 -6.88 4.36 -15.26
N LEU A 62 -6.92 3.19 -14.63
CA LEU A 62 -6.03 2.79 -13.54
C LEU A 62 -5.40 1.44 -13.87
N SER A 63 -4.08 1.37 -13.85
CA SER A 63 -3.32 0.13 -14.07
C SER A 63 -2.48 -0.18 -12.85
N MET A 64 -2.53 -1.41 -12.36
CA MET A 64 -1.64 -1.91 -11.31
C MET A 64 -1.01 -3.24 -11.74
N SER A 65 0.32 -3.29 -11.81
CA SER A 65 1.05 -4.47 -12.25
C SER A 65 2.16 -4.85 -11.27
N ARG A 66 2.39 -6.15 -11.10
CA ARG A 66 3.49 -6.65 -10.25
C ARG A 66 4.86 -6.25 -10.83
N ILE A 67 5.80 -5.88 -9.95
CA ILE A 67 7.22 -5.62 -10.27
C ILE A 67 8.13 -6.33 -9.28
N TRP A 68 9.40 -6.60 -9.61
CA TRP A 68 10.34 -7.28 -8.69
C TRP A 68 9.76 -8.59 -8.13
N GLU A 69 9.24 -9.44 -9.00
CA GLU A 69 8.56 -10.70 -8.63
C GLU A 69 9.45 -11.68 -7.86
N ASN A 70 10.77 -11.55 -8.00
CA ASN A 70 11.75 -12.35 -7.29
C ASN A 70 11.92 -11.94 -5.81
N ASP A 71 11.39 -10.77 -5.40
CA ASP A 71 11.37 -10.37 -4.00
C ASP A 71 10.34 -11.21 -3.22
N LYS A 72 10.85 -12.06 -2.32
CA LYS A 72 10.04 -12.93 -1.47
C LYS A 72 9.50 -12.21 -0.25
N GLU A 73 10.13 -11.09 0.12
CA GLU A 73 9.89 -10.36 1.36
C GLU A 73 8.84 -9.27 1.21
N ALA A 74 8.36 -9.00 -0.02
CA ALA A 74 7.29 -8.03 -0.25
C ALA A 74 6.58 -8.22 -1.59
N ILE A 75 5.31 -7.82 -1.62
CA ILE A 75 4.55 -7.66 -2.87
C ILE A 75 4.57 -6.18 -3.27
N TRP A 76 5.25 -5.88 -4.36
CA TRP A 76 5.38 -4.59 -5.01
C TRP A 76 4.50 -4.44 -6.26
N LEU A 77 3.74 -3.36 -6.34
CA LEU A 77 2.96 -3.00 -7.51
C LEU A 77 3.49 -1.70 -8.11
N TYR A 78 3.64 -1.65 -9.42
CA TYR A 78 3.72 -0.41 -10.16
C TYR A 78 2.31 0.03 -10.55
N VAL A 79 2.01 1.33 -10.39
CA VAL A 79 0.67 1.88 -10.54
C VAL A 79 0.68 3.10 -11.44
N GLU A 80 -0.24 3.16 -12.40
CA GLU A 80 -0.49 4.32 -13.26
C GLU A 80 -1.95 4.76 -13.19
N GLN A 81 -2.16 6.07 -13.15
CA GLN A 81 -3.47 6.68 -13.35
C GLN A 81 -3.39 7.71 -14.46
N ALA A 82 -4.32 7.62 -15.40
CA ALA A 82 -4.40 8.50 -16.57
C ALA A 82 -5.86 8.79 -16.93
N MET A 83 -6.09 9.86 -17.69
CA MET A 83 -7.35 9.98 -18.45
C MET A 83 -7.40 8.82 -19.46
N ASP A 84 -8.56 8.20 -19.64
CA ASP A 84 -8.68 7.03 -20.53
C ASP A 84 -8.25 7.33 -21.98
N GLU A 85 -8.51 8.54 -22.47
CA GLU A 85 -8.08 8.99 -23.81
C GLU A 85 -6.57 9.26 -23.92
N ARG A 86 -5.85 9.34 -22.80
CA ARG A 86 -4.44 9.78 -22.70
C ARG A 86 -3.61 8.86 -21.81
N LYS A 87 -3.75 7.53 -22.01
CA LYS A 87 -2.99 6.51 -21.27
C LYS A 87 -1.48 6.63 -21.43
N ASP A 88 -1.02 7.28 -22.51
CA ASP A 88 0.39 7.60 -22.78
C ASP A 88 0.94 8.76 -21.91
N LYS A 89 0.09 9.45 -21.15
CA LYS A 89 0.47 10.58 -20.28
C LYS A 89 -0.22 10.46 -18.92
N PRO A 90 0.14 9.46 -18.10
CA PRO A 90 -0.42 9.33 -16.76
C PRO A 90 -0.08 10.57 -15.94
N TYR A 91 -1.08 11.07 -15.20
CA TYR A 91 -0.87 12.19 -14.28
C TYR A 91 -0.30 11.73 -12.94
N ARG A 92 -0.32 10.42 -12.66
CA ARG A 92 0.25 9.83 -11.45
C ARG A 92 0.84 8.46 -11.75
N GLN A 93 2.10 8.29 -11.36
CA GLN A 93 2.76 6.98 -11.29
C GLN A 93 3.26 6.76 -9.85
N ARG A 94 3.11 5.55 -9.32
CA ARG A 94 3.57 5.17 -7.98
C ARG A 94 4.10 3.73 -7.95
N VAL A 95 4.91 3.44 -6.95
CA VAL A 95 5.17 2.06 -6.52
C VAL A 95 4.49 1.84 -5.17
N TYR A 96 3.76 0.74 -5.02
CA TYR A 96 3.15 0.32 -3.77
C TYR A 96 3.87 -0.89 -3.21
N LYS A 97 4.17 -0.88 -1.90
CA LYS A 97 4.60 -2.07 -1.17
C LYS A 97 3.45 -2.55 -0.30
N LEU A 98 2.97 -3.76 -0.57
CA LEU A 98 1.87 -4.35 0.16
C LEU A 98 2.38 -5.13 1.37
N GLY A 99 1.62 -5.03 2.47
CA GLY A 99 1.90 -5.75 3.70
C GLY A 99 0.64 -6.35 4.32
N ASN A 100 0.83 -7.37 5.15
CA ASN A 100 -0.20 -7.91 6.03
C ASN A 100 0.37 -8.00 7.45
N PRO A 101 0.55 -6.85 8.14
CA PRO A 101 1.26 -6.80 9.42
C PRO A 101 0.52 -7.53 10.55
N GLN A 102 -0.79 -7.68 10.45
CA GLN A 102 -1.63 -8.33 11.45
C GLN A 102 -2.80 -9.05 10.79
N LYS A 103 -3.43 -9.98 11.52
CA LYS A 103 -4.62 -10.68 11.05
C LYS A 103 -5.69 -9.67 10.59
N ASN A 104 -6.19 -9.86 9.36
CA ASN A 104 -7.21 -9.01 8.73
C ASN A 104 -6.80 -7.53 8.52
N VAL A 105 -5.53 -7.16 8.70
CA VAL A 105 -5.03 -5.79 8.46
C VAL A 105 -4.02 -5.81 7.32
N PHE A 106 -4.24 -4.99 6.31
CA PHE A 106 -3.43 -4.90 5.11
C PHE A 106 -2.93 -3.48 4.94
N THR A 107 -1.71 -3.33 4.45
CA THR A 107 -1.10 -2.02 4.22
C THR A 107 -0.66 -1.89 2.77
N SER A 108 -0.64 -0.66 2.29
CA SER A 108 -0.02 -0.26 1.03
C SER A 108 0.83 0.97 1.30
N ASP A 109 2.14 0.78 1.43
CA ASP A 109 3.10 1.88 1.52
C ASP A 109 3.29 2.48 0.14
N ILE A 110 3.24 3.81 0.05
CA ILE A 110 3.25 4.52 -1.23
C ILE A 110 4.63 5.12 -1.47
N TYR A 111 5.20 4.84 -2.64
CA TYR A 111 6.48 5.38 -3.07
C TYR A 111 6.33 6.26 -4.32
N THR A 112 7.02 7.40 -4.33
CA THR A 112 7.27 8.18 -5.55
C THR A 112 8.41 7.57 -6.35
N ILE A 113 8.44 7.86 -7.65
CA ILE A 113 9.44 7.35 -8.58
C ILE A 113 10.22 8.55 -9.11
N ARG A 114 11.56 8.51 -9.01
CA ARG A 114 12.44 9.49 -9.65
C ARG A 114 12.40 9.32 -11.16
N ASN A 115 12.30 10.41 -11.92
CA ASN A 115 12.19 10.40 -13.39
C ASN A 115 11.06 9.47 -13.88
N GLN A 116 9.88 9.58 -13.25
CA GLN A 116 8.74 8.67 -13.48
C GLN A 116 8.36 8.54 -14.97
N GLU A 117 8.56 9.58 -15.77
CA GLU A 117 8.27 9.62 -17.20
C GLU A 117 8.98 8.53 -18.01
N LEU A 118 10.12 8.02 -17.54
CA LEU A 118 10.84 6.91 -18.16
C LEU A 118 10.07 5.58 -18.09
N PHE A 119 9.14 5.47 -17.13
CA PHE A 119 8.43 4.24 -16.80
C PHE A 119 6.98 4.22 -17.28
N ILE A 120 6.54 5.21 -18.06
CA ILE A 120 5.17 5.23 -18.59
C ILE A 120 4.92 3.96 -19.41
N GLY A 121 3.84 3.23 -19.10
CA GLY A 121 3.48 1.97 -19.75
C GLY A 121 4.37 0.78 -19.36
N LEU A 122 5.11 0.86 -18.25
CA LEU A 122 6.04 -0.17 -17.77
C LEU A 122 5.42 -1.57 -17.72
N GLN A 123 4.13 -1.71 -17.41
CA GLN A 123 3.40 -2.99 -17.39
C GLN A 123 3.53 -3.79 -18.69
N ASN A 124 3.72 -3.11 -19.83
CA ASN A 124 3.80 -3.71 -21.17
C ASN A 124 5.23 -3.73 -21.74
N ASP A 125 6.24 -3.29 -20.99
CA ASP A 125 7.60 -3.09 -21.47
C ASP A 125 8.61 -3.73 -20.51
N LYS A 126 9.22 -4.83 -20.94
CA LYS A 126 10.20 -5.56 -20.13
C LYS A 126 11.44 -4.72 -19.83
N THR A 127 11.91 -3.93 -20.80
CA THR A 127 13.10 -3.09 -20.61
C THR A 127 12.87 -2.06 -19.53
N LYS A 128 11.70 -1.41 -19.51
CA LYS A 128 11.31 -0.48 -18.43
C LYS A 128 11.16 -1.17 -17.08
N LYS A 129 10.59 -2.39 -17.05
CA LYS A 129 10.50 -3.20 -15.82
C LYS A 129 11.87 -3.50 -15.24
N ASP A 130 12.81 -3.91 -16.09
CA ASP A 130 14.16 -4.27 -15.66
C ASP A 130 14.98 -3.04 -15.23
N SER A 131 14.69 -1.85 -15.77
CA SER A 131 15.42 -0.62 -15.43
C SER A 131 14.91 0.09 -14.16
N LEU A 132 13.70 -0.22 -13.68
CA LEU A 132 13.18 0.32 -12.43
C LEU A 132 13.81 -0.43 -11.25
N ILE A 133 14.64 0.25 -10.46
CA ILE A 133 15.34 -0.35 -9.31
C ILE A 133 14.95 0.33 -7.98
N PRO A 134 15.10 -0.34 -6.82
CA PRO A 134 14.68 0.19 -5.53
C PRO A 134 15.27 1.55 -5.14
N SER A 135 16.48 1.89 -5.58
CA SER A 135 17.10 3.20 -5.30
C SER A 135 16.47 4.38 -6.05
N MET A 136 15.57 4.11 -7.00
CA MET A 136 14.83 5.12 -7.75
C MET A 136 13.48 5.47 -7.12
N ILE A 137 13.07 4.75 -6.07
CA ILE A 137 11.81 5.00 -5.37
C ILE A 137 12.05 5.62 -3.99
N GLU A 138 11.13 6.48 -3.57
CA GLU A 138 11.20 7.17 -2.27
C GLU A 138 9.88 6.99 -1.54
N LEU A 139 9.94 6.57 -0.27
CA LEU A 139 8.76 6.39 0.56
C LEU A 139 8.09 7.74 0.80
N LYS A 140 6.78 7.81 0.55
CA LYS A 140 5.95 8.91 1.02
C LYS A 140 5.58 8.66 2.48
N GLU A 141 6.45 9.11 3.37
CA GLU A 141 6.23 9.01 4.82
C GLU A 141 4.85 9.54 5.22
N GLY A 142 4.16 8.79 6.09
CA GLY A 142 2.82 9.11 6.57
C GLY A 142 1.68 8.87 5.57
N CYS A 143 1.96 8.40 4.35
CA CYS A 143 0.96 8.11 3.32
C CYS A 143 0.55 6.65 3.19
N THR A 144 0.97 5.78 4.12
CA THR A 144 0.55 4.37 4.12
C THR A 144 -0.97 4.27 4.21
N VAL A 145 -1.57 3.53 3.28
CA VAL A 145 -2.99 3.18 3.33
C VAL A 145 -3.13 1.90 4.14
N THR A 146 -3.92 1.95 5.22
CA THR A 146 -4.24 0.77 6.05
C THR A 146 -5.68 0.36 5.81
N MET A 147 -5.90 -0.91 5.47
CA MET A 147 -7.22 -1.48 5.18
C MET A 147 -7.51 -2.67 6.10
N LYS A 148 -8.76 -2.76 6.56
CA LYS A 148 -9.27 -3.91 7.31
C LYS A 148 -10.09 -4.80 6.38
N LYS A 149 -9.83 -6.10 6.44
CA LYS A 149 -10.66 -7.11 5.77
C LYS A 149 -11.96 -7.30 6.54
N MET A 150 -13.06 -7.26 5.81
CA MET A 150 -14.41 -7.54 6.26
C MET A 150 -15.03 -8.61 5.36
N ILE A 151 -16.28 -9.00 5.63
CA ILE A 151 -16.98 -9.98 4.79
C ILE A 151 -17.15 -9.38 3.39
N GLY A 152 -16.49 -9.98 2.40
CA GLY A 152 -16.61 -9.62 0.98
C GLY A 152 -15.88 -8.35 0.54
N LEU A 153 -15.18 -7.63 1.42
CA LEU A 153 -14.47 -6.39 1.05
C LEU A 153 -13.30 -6.04 1.98
N TYR A 154 -12.46 -5.12 1.52
CA TYR A 154 -11.41 -4.45 2.31
C TYR A 154 -11.71 -2.96 2.34
N SER A 155 -11.61 -2.32 3.50
CA SER A 155 -11.85 -0.87 3.60
C SER A 155 -10.92 -0.21 4.59
N GLY A 156 -10.55 1.04 4.31
CA GLY A 156 -9.70 1.85 5.17
C GLY A 156 -9.18 3.07 4.44
N GLY A 157 -7.97 3.52 4.78
CA GLY A 157 -7.44 4.78 4.29
C GLY A 157 -6.09 5.15 4.88
N THR A 158 -5.64 6.36 4.58
CA THR A 158 -4.51 6.98 5.26
C THR A 158 -4.88 7.36 6.69
N ASP A 159 -3.89 7.45 7.58
CA ASP A 159 -4.08 8.03 8.90
C ASP A 159 -4.25 9.55 8.78
N THR A 160 -5.51 9.98 8.76
CA THR A 160 -5.93 11.38 8.96
C THR A 160 -5.02 12.39 8.24
N ASP A 161 -4.34 13.25 8.98
CA ASP A 161 -3.53 14.36 8.48
C ASP A 161 -2.06 14.02 8.22
N LYS A 162 -1.69 12.73 8.32
CA LYS A 162 -0.28 12.30 8.31
C LYS A 162 0.36 12.25 6.93
N CYS A 163 -0.42 12.23 5.86
CA CYS A 163 0.13 12.18 4.50
C CYS A 163 0.37 13.60 3.96
N PRO A 164 1.62 14.10 3.91
CA PRO A 164 1.92 15.45 3.46
C PRO A 164 1.63 15.61 1.97
N SER A 165 1.08 16.77 1.62
CA SER A 165 0.79 17.16 0.25
C SER A 165 0.97 18.66 0.11
N ASN A 166 1.58 19.09 -0.99
CA ASN A 166 1.70 20.50 -1.39
C ASN A 166 0.89 20.80 -2.66
N LEU A 167 0.08 19.84 -3.13
CA LEU A 167 -0.69 19.98 -4.35
C LEU A 167 -1.80 21.01 -4.15
N ARG A 168 -1.86 22.03 -5.03
CA ARG A 168 -2.93 23.04 -5.07
C ARG A 168 -3.24 23.69 -3.70
N GLY A 169 -2.20 23.98 -2.93
CA GLY A 169 -2.33 24.65 -1.62
C GLY A 169 -2.72 23.72 -0.45
N ALA A 170 -2.74 22.40 -0.66
CA ALA A 170 -2.91 21.46 0.44
C ALA A 170 -1.69 21.51 1.38
N SER A 171 -1.93 21.11 2.62
CA SER A 171 -0.91 20.75 3.62
C SER A 171 -0.86 19.24 3.84
N PHE A 172 -1.99 18.55 3.72
CA PHE A 172 -2.07 17.10 3.76
C PHE A 172 -3.10 16.57 2.76
N ALA A 173 -3.02 15.27 2.49
CA ALA A 173 -4.00 14.54 1.69
C ALA A 173 -4.55 13.37 2.50
N THR A 174 -5.79 12.99 2.22
CA THR A 174 -6.39 11.77 2.75
C THR A 174 -6.83 10.88 1.61
N THR A 175 -6.69 9.57 1.80
CA THR A 175 -7.27 8.55 0.93
C THR A 175 -8.24 7.70 1.74
N LYS A 176 -9.43 7.44 1.20
CA LYS A 176 -10.34 6.37 1.65
C LYS A 176 -10.53 5.35 0.54
N ILE A 177 -10.42 4.07 0.89
CA ILE A 177 -10.50 2.94 -0.03
C ILE A 177 -11.64 2.00 0.39
N THR A 178 -12.37 1.52 -0.62
CA THR A 178 -13.17 0.29 -0.52
C THR A 178 -12.83 -0.60 -1.70
N LEU A 179 -12.29 -1.79 -1.43
CA LEU A 179 -11.86 -2.78 -2.41
C LEU A 179 -12.72 -4.05 -2.31
N LYS A 180 -13.24 -4.49 -3.45
CA LYS A 180 -13.95 -5.78 -3.64
C LYS A 180 -13.32 -6.52 -4.82
N GLU A 181 -13.87 -7.68 -5.18
CA GLU A 181 -13.31 -8.57 -6.20
C GLU A 181 -13.00 -7.86 -7.55
N ASN A 182 -13.97 -7.09 -8.05
CA ASN A 182 -13.89 -6.42 -9.36
C ASN A 182 -14.06 -4.91 -9.29
N THR A 183 -14.08 -4.33 -8.10
CA THR A 183 -14.32 -2.89 -7.92
C THR A 183 -13.38 -2.30 -6.90
N LEU A 184 -12.86 -1.12 -7.20
CA LEU A 184 -12.10 -0.28 -6.29
C LEU A 184 -12.75 1.09 -6.23
N GLU A 185 -13.22 1.50 -5.06
CA GLU A 185 -13.56 2.88 -4.79
C GLU A 185 -12.39 3.56 -4.09
N SER A 186 -11.91 4.68 -4.65
CA SER A 186 -10.81 5.46 -4.11
C SER A 186 -11.18 6.93 -4.00
N TRP A 187 -11.17 7.47 -2.80
CA TRP A 187 -11.48 8.86 -2.54
C TRP A 187 -10.26 9.60 -2.00
N ASP A 188 -9.57 10.28 -2.92
CA ASP A 188 -8.43 11.14 -2.61
C ASP A 188 -8.88 12.60 -2.50
N GLN A 189 -8.54 13.23 -1.38
CA GLN A 189 -8.85 14.64 -1.10
C GLN A 189 -7.63 15.33 -0.50
N GLY A 190 -7.45 16.61 -0.80
CA GLY A 190 -6.42 17.44 -0.20
C GLY A 190 -7.01 18.56 0.63
N PHE A 191 -6.36 18.85 1.74
CA PHE A 191 -6.82 19.81 2.72
C PHE A 191 -5.71 20.79 3.07
N ASP A 192 -6.06 22.06 3.28
CA ASP A 192 -5.15 23.07 3.80
C ASP A 192 -4.84 22.85 5.30
N LYS A 193 -4.00 23.71 5.87
CA LYS A 193 -3.61 23.64 7.30
C LYS A 193 -4.76 23.81 8.29
N ASN A 194 -5.91 24.34 7.85
CA ASN A 194 -7.09 24.54 8.66
C ASN A 194 -8.10 23.39 8.49
N GLY A 195 -7.78 22.38 7.68
CA GLY A 195 -8.66 21.25 7.37
C GLY A 195 -9.72 21.56 6.32
N VAL A 196 -9.58 22.64 5.55
CA VAL A 196 -10.50 22.97 4.45
C VAL A 196 -10.06 22.22 3.20
N GLN A 197 -11.00 21.50 2.57
CA GLN A 197 -10.70 20.80 1.32
C GLN A 197 -10.37 21.79 0.21
N VAL A 198 -9.23 21.61 -0.45
CA VAL A 198 -8.73 22.48 -1.53
C VAL A 198 -8.68 21.77 -2.89
N TRP A 199 -8.69 20.44 -2.91
CA TRP A 199 -8.82 19.66 -4.15
C TRP A 199 -9.40 18.26 -3.87
N GLY A 200 -9.76 17.57 -4.96
CA GLY A 200 -10.37 16.24 -4.92
C GLY A 200 -11.87 16.32 -5.11
N ALA A 201 -12.50 15.16 -5.32
CA ALA A 201 -13.95 15.07 -5.47
C ALA A 201 -14.65 15.40 -4.14
N THR A 202 -15.79 16.08 -4.20
CA THR A 202 -16.61 16.42 -3.01
C THR A 202 -17.83 15.51 -2.85
N LYS A 203 -18.31 14.90 -3.94
CA LYS A 203 -19.50 14.04 -3.95
C LYS A 203 -19.22 12.58 -3.53
N GLY A 204 -17.97 12.13 -3.61
CA GLY A 204 -17.57 10.75 -3.32
C GLY A 204 -16.33 10.32 -4.09
N GLY A 205 -15.86 9.10 -3.83
CA GLY A 205 -14.67 8.54 -4.47
C GLY A 205 -14.85 8.24 -5.96
N TYR A 206 -13.73 8.08 -6.66
CA TYR A 206 -13.73 7.48 -8.00
C TYR A 206 -14.03 5.99 -7.86
N ARG A 207 -14.99 5.49 -8.66
CA ARG A 207 -15.39 4.08 -8.71
C ARG A 207 -14.80 3.43 -9.94
N PHE A 208 -13.83 2.55 -9.70
CA PHE A 208 -13.13 1.81 -10.73
C PHE A 208 -13.71 0.41 -10.84
N VAL A 209 -14.10 0.01 -12.05
CA VAL A 209 -14.51 -1.36 -12.41
C VAL A 209 -13.35 -2.01 -13.15
N ARG A 210 -13.03 -3.26 -12.80
CA ARG A 210 -11.99 -4.04 -13.46
C ARG A 210 -12.40 -4.33 -14.91
N ILE A 211 -11.50 -4.06 -15.84
CA ILE A 211 -11.67 -4.35 -17.27
C ILE A 211 -10.69 -5.39 -17.79
N LYS A 212 -9.58 -5.64 -17.08
CA LYS A 212 -8.59 -6.66 -17.42
C LYS A 212 -7.81 -7.15 -16.18
N ASN A 213 -7.36 -8.41 -16.21
CA ASN A 213 -6.45 -9.01 -15.22
C ASN A 213 -5.00 -8.89 -15.67
#